data_AF-A0A0C2N3T8-F1
#
_entry.id   AF-A0A0C2N3T8-F1
#
_cell.length_a   1.000
_cell.length_b   1.000
_cell.length_c   1.000
_cell.angle_alpha   90.00
_cell.angle_beta   90.00
_cell.angle_gamma   90.00
#
_symmetry.space_group_name_H-M   'P 1'
#
loop_
_entity.id
_entity.type
_entity.pdbx_description
1 polymer ?
#
loop_
_entity_poly.entity_id
_entity_poly.type
_entity_poly.pdbx_seq_one_letter_code
_entity_poly.pdbx_strand_id
1 'polypeptide(L)'
;MNYLENNSVGPCVFILDNVTFHKCDVIKQNVLTRGHQIEYLPPYSSLLNPIENMFSEWRNFVKRSNCMNEEQLLMSLNNGVREIAELDCDGWYKNMKTFIRLSLNNEDIL
;
A
#
# COMPACT_ATOMS: atom_id res chain seq x y z
N MET A 1 -15.59 2.85 -2.76
CA MET A 1 -15.59 4.19 -2.14
C MET A 1 -16.62 4.36 -1.04
N ASN A 2 -17.67 3.54 -1.00
CA ASN A 2 -18.69 3.57 0.07
C ASN A 2 -18.09 3.53 1.50
N TYR A 3 -16.95 2.88 1.71
CA TYR A 3 -16.30 2.86 3.02
C TYR A 3 -15.93 4.27 3.53
N LEU A 4 -15.34 5.12 2.69
CA LEU A 4 -14.93 6.47 3.12
C LEU A 4 -16.13 7.35 3.40
N GLU A 5 -17.14 7.28 2.54
CA GLU A 5 -18.41 8.00 2.70
C GLU A 5 -19.15 7.55 3.97
N ASN A 6 -19.25 6.23 4.19
CA ASN A 6 -19.93 5.64 5.36
C ASN A 6 -19.23 5.97 6.69
N ASN A 7 -17.93 6.26 6.65
CA ASN A 7 -17.15 6.62 7.84
C ASN A 7 -16.89 8.13 7.96
N SER A 8 -17.58 8.96 7.16
CA SER A 8 -17.43 10.43 7.17
C SER A 8 -15.97 10.91 7.04
N VAL A 9 -15.15 10.16 6.30
CA VAL A 9 -13.76 10.53 6.08
C VAL A 9 -13.72 11.73 5.13
N GLY A 10 -13.03 12.79 5.54
CA GLY A 10 -12.87 14.00 4.74
C GLY A 10 -12.07 13.80 3.44
N PRO A 11 -11.77 14.88 2.73
CA PRO A 11 -10.89 14.84 1.55
C PRO A 11 -9.60 14.08 1.83
N CYS A 12 -9.23 13.17 0.92
CA CYS A 12 -8.07 12.29 1.06
C CYS A 12 -7.23 12.34 -0.22
N VAL A 13 -5.94 12.05 -0.09
CA VAL A 13 -5.04 11.83 -1.23
C VAL A 13 -4.68 10.36 -1.27
N PHE A 14 -5.04 9.69 -2.36
CA PHE A 14 -4.65 8.31 -2.64
C PHE A 14 -3.29 8.31 -3.33
N ILE A 15 -2.31 7.66 -2.71
CA ILE A 15 -0.99 7.45 -3.31
C ILE A 15 -0.98 6.08 -3.96
N LEU A 16 -0.74 6.02 -5.28
CA LEU A 16 -0.70 4.77 -6.06
C LEU A 16 0.66 4.59 -6.75
N ASP A 17 0.99 3.35 -7.06
CA ASP A 17 2.16 3.04 -7.90
C ASP A 17 1.97 3.56 -9.34
N ASN A 18 3.08 3.81 -10.04
CA ASN A 18 3.11 4.44 -11.36
C ASN A 18 2.91 3.47 -12.53
N VAL A 19 2.13 2.41 -12.32
CA VAL A 19 1.82 1.42 -13.35
C VAL A 19 0.61 1.86 -14.18
N THR A 20 0.63 1.51 -15.48
CA THR A 20 -0.34 1.99 -16.46
C THR A 20 -1.78 1.64 -16.10
N PHE A 21 -2.02 0.48 -15.49
CA PHE A 21 -3.36 0.05 -15.10
C PHE A 21 -3.94 0.81 -13.89
N HIS A 22 -3.12 1.53 -13.11
CA HIS A 22 -3.63 2.45 -12.06
C HIS A 22 -4.09 3.80 -12.62
N LYS A 23 -3.87 4.07 -13.92
CA LYS A 23 -4.19 5.35 -14.56
C LYS A 23 -5.55 5.37 -15.26
N CYS A 24 -6.43 4.42 -14.95
CA CYS A 24 -7.78 4.36 -15.52
C CYS A 24 -8.58 5.64 -15.22
N ASP A 25 -9.06 6.30 -16.28
CA ASP A 25 -9.78 7.57 -16.15
C ASP A 25 -11.09 7.45 -15.39
N VAL A 26 -11.78 6.30 -15.51
CA VAL A 26 -13.00 6.02 -14.74
C VAL A 26 -12.73 6.10 -13.24
N ILE A 27 -11.62 5.50 -12.77
CA ILE A 27 -11.25 5.52 -11.35
C ILE A 27 -10.85 6.93 -10.92
N LYS A 28 -10.04 7.64 -11.71
CA LYS A 28 -9.65 9.02 -11.42
C LYS A 28 -10.85 9.94 -11.25
N GLN A 29 -11.78 9.91 -12.22
CA GLN A 29 -12.99 10.75 -12.16
C GLN A 29 -13.84 10.40 -10.93
N ASN A 30 -14.01 9.10 -10.64
CA ASN A 30 -14.79 8.62 -9.50
C ASN A 30 -14.22 9.05 -8.14
N VAL A 31 -12.90 9.21 -8.03
CA VAL A 31 -12.20 9.73 -6.85
C VAL A 31 -12.35 11.26 -6.77
N LEU A 32 -12.12 11.97 -7.88
CA LEU A 32 -12.21 13.44 -7.96
C LEU A 32 -13.63 13.97 -7.68
N THR A 33 -14.67 13.35 -8.26
CA THR A 33 -16.07 13.80 -8.07
C THR A 33 -16.56 13.65 -6.64
N ARG A 34 -15.86 12.84 -5.81
CA ARG A 34 -16.13 12.67 -4.38
C ARG A 34 -15.28 13.58 -3.48
N GLY A 35 -14.49 14.48 -4.06
CA GLY A 35 -13.65 15.42 -3.31
C GLY A 35 -12.34 14.82 -2.81
N HIS A 36 -11.87 13.72 -3.39
CA HIS A 36 -10.56 13.15 -3.10
C HIS A 36 -9.59 13.33 -4.28
N GLN A 37 -8.31 13.05 -4.08
CA GLN A 37 -7.25 13.21 -5.09
C GLN A 37 -6.47 11.91 -5.26
N ILE A 38 -5.83 11.74 -6.42
CA ILE A 38 -4.89 10.64 -6.68
C ILE A 38 -3.55 11.25 -7.05
N GLU A 39 -2.49 10.80 -6.38
CA GLU A 39 -1.11 11.06 -6.77
C GLU A 39 -0.41 9.74 -7.07
N TYR A 40 0.55 9.80 -8.00
CA TYR A 40 1.33 8.63 -8.40
C TYR A 40 2.76 8.78 -7.93
N LEU A 41 3.34 7.68 -7.45
CA LEU A 41 4.76 7.66 -7.10
C LEU A 41 5.64 7.93 -8.34
N PRO A 42 6.86 8.46 -8.16
CA PRO A 42 7.82 8.52 -9.25
C PRO A 42 8.16 7.11 -9.77
N PRO A 43 8.54 6.95 -11.05
CA PRO A 43 8.98 5.66 -11.58
C PRO A 43 10.07 5.02 -10.72
N TYR A 44 10.05 3.69 -10.60
CA TYR A 44 11.04 2.90 -9.86
C TYR A 44 11.20 3.25 -8.37
N SER A 45 10.21 3.91 -7.76
CA SER A 45 10.27 4.37 -6.36
C SER A 45 9.51 3.46 -5.39
N SER A 46 9.68 2.13 -5.50
CA SER A 46 8.97 1.16 -4.65
C SER A 46 9.23 1.35 -3.15
N LEU A 47 10.40 1.87 -2.78
CA LEU A 47 10.76 2.25 -1.40
C LEU A 47 9.83 3.34 -0.82
N LEU A 48 9.16 4.11 -1.67
CA LEU A 48 8.19 5.13 -1.28
C LEU A 48 6.77 4.58 -1.14
N ASN A 49 6.57 3.28 -1.39
CA ASN A 49 5.27 2.62 -1.31
C ASN A 49 5.19 1.76 -0.03
N PRO A 50 4.55 2.23 1.06
CA PRO A 50 4.54 1.49 2.33
C PRO A 50 3.83 0.13 2.24
N ILE A 51 2.97 -0.08 1.24
CA ILE A 51 2.31 -1.38 1.02
C ILE A 51 3.31 -2.48 0.64
N GLU A 52 4.48 -2.14 0.10
CA GLU A 52 5.52 -3.12 -0.23
C GLU A 52 6.10 -3.77 1.02
N ASN A 53 6.22 -3.02 2.13
CA ASN A 53 6.61 -3.59 3.42
C ASN A 53 5.55 -4.55 3.94
N MET A 54 4.27 -4.16 3.86
CA MET A 54 3.14 -5.03 4.21
C MET A 54 3.16 -6.34 3.41
N PHE A 55 3.30 -6.24 2.08
CA PHE A 55 3.35 -7.42 1.21
C PHE A 55 4.57 -8.29 1.47
N SER A 56 5.72 -7.71 1.82
CA SER A 56 6.91 -8.48 2.20
C SER A 56 6.65 -9.32 3.45
N GLU A 57 6.10 -8.72 4.51
CA GLU A 57 5.80 -9.42 5.76
C GLU A 57 4.70 -10.46 5.58
N TRP A 58 3.61 -10.11 4.91
CA TRP A 58 2.49 -11.02 4.66
C TRP A 58 2.94 -12.21 3.79
N ARG A 59 3.72 -11.97 2.74
CA ARG A 59 4.29 -13.05 1.91
C ARG A 59 5.22 -13.94 2.72
N ASN A 60 6.04 -13.38 3.61
CA ASN A 60 6.93 -14.16 4.45
C ASN A 60 6.16 -15.02 5.46
N PHE A 61 5.04 -14.52 6.00
CA PHE A 61 4.13 -15.31 6.82
C PHE A 61 3.62 -16.53 6.04
N VAL A 62 3.10 -16.32 4.84
CA VAL A 62 2.55 -17.39 4.00
C VAL A 62 3.64 -18.38 3.54
N LYS A 63 4.85 -17.92 3.25
CA LYS A 63 5.96 -18.83 2.93
C LYS A 63 6.31 -19.77 4.07
N ARG A 64 6.19 -19.32 5.33
CA ARG A 64 6.50 -20.12 6.52
C ARG A 64 5.44 -21.18 6.85
N SER A 65 4.23 -21.07 6.32
CA SER A 65 3.15 -22.01 6.62
C SER A 65 3.20 -23.31 5.80
N ASN A 66 4.12 -23.43 4.84
CA ASN A 66 4.36 -24.64 4.04
C ASN A 66 3.08 -25.25 3.44
N CYS A 67 2.20 -24.39 2.91
CA CYS A 67 0.95 -24.84 2.27
C CYS A 67 1.23 -25.77 1.08
N MET A 68 0.51 -26.88 1.01
CA MET A 68 0.65 -27.90 -0.03
C MET A 68 -0.52 -27.93 -1.01
N ASN A 69 -1.56 -27.12 -0.77
CA ASN A 69 -2.74 -27.00 -1.62
C ASN A 69 -3.36 -25.59 -1.52
N GLU A 70 -4.34 -25.33 -2.38
CA GLU A 70 -5.01 -24.04 -2.51
C GLU A 70 -5.79 -23.63 -1.25
N GLU A 71 -6.51 -24.56 -0.62
CA GLU A 71 -7.29 -24.27 0.59
C GLU A 71 -6.38 -23.82 1.75
N GLN A 72 -5.27 -24.52 1.95
CA GLN A 72 -4.25 -24.15 2.93
C GLN A 72 -3.64 -22.79 2.61
N LEU A 73 -3.34 -22.51 1.34
CA LEU A 73 -2.81 -21.23 0.90
C LEU A 73 -3.79 -20.09 1.20
N LEU A 74 -5.07 -20.25 0.84
CA LEU A 74 -6.12 -19.28 1.12
C LEU A 74 -6.30 -19.04 2.62
N MET A 75 -6.27 -20.10 3.43
CA MET A 75 -6.36 -19.97 4.89
C MET A 75 -5.13 -19.24 5.44
N SER A 76 -3.93 -19.55 4.96
CA SER A 76 -2.71 -18.87 5.38
C SER A 76 -2.68 -17.40 4.98
N LEU A 77 -3.20 -17.05 3.80
CA LEU A 77 -3.34 -15.67 3.35
C LEU A 77 -4.27 -14.90 4.29
N ASN A 78 -5.45 -15.46 4.58
CA ASN A 78 -6.43 -14.84 5.50
C ASN A 78 -5.91 -14.71 6.93
N ASN A 79 -5.14 -15.68 7.42
CA ASN A 79 -4.54 -15.59 8.74
C ASN A 79 -3.43 -14.54 8.75
N GLY A 80 -2.53 -14.56 7.77
CA GLY A 80 -1.40 -13.64 7.72
C GLY A 80 -1.80 -12.17 7.64
N VAL A 81 -2.88 -11.84 6.93
CA VAL A 81 -3.35 -10.44 6.86
C VAL A 81 -3.97 -9.97 8.19
N ARG A 82 -4.49 -10.88 9.01
CA ARG A 82 -5.07 -10.57 10.34
C ARG A 82 -4.02 -10.36 11.42
N GLU A 83 -2.78 -10.82 11.18
CA GLU A 83 -1.65 -10.58 12.10
C GLU A 83 -1.08 -9.16 11.96
N ILE A 84 -1.43 -8.43 10.90
CA ILE A 84 -0.97 -7.05 10.70
C ILE A 84 -1.70 -6.13 11.67
N ALA A 85 -0.94 -5.51 12.56
CA ALA A 85 -1.45 -4.53 13.51
C ALA A 85 -1.29 -3.08 13.00
N GLU A 86 -1.98 -2.15 13.63
CA GLU A 86 -1.84 -0.71 13.35
C GLU A 86 -0.40 -0.23 13.60
N LEU A 87 0.29 -0.80 14.58
CA LEU A 87 1.68 -0.45 14.89
C LEU A 87 2.65 -0.82 13.76
N ASP A 88 2.40 -1.92 13.05
CA ASP A 88 3.20 -2.32 11.89
C ASP A 88 3.03 -1.31 10.76
N CYS A 89 1.79 -0.87 10.51
CA CYS A 89 1.49 0.19 9.55
C CYS A 89 2.26 1.48 9.86
N ASP A 90 2.23 1.92 11.12
CA ASP A 90 3.00 3.08 11.57
C ASP A 90 4.51 2.90 11.35
N GLY A 91 5.03 1.70 11.62
CA GLY A 91 6.43 1.34 11.38
C GLY A 91 6.82 1.47 9.90
N TRP A 92 6.01 0.90 9.00
CA TRP A 92 6.25 0.97 7.55
C TRP A 92 6.17 2.39 7.01
N TYR A 93 5.22 3.20 7.50
CA TYR A 93 5.14 4.62 7.15
C TYR A 93 6.35 5.41 7.64
N LYS A 94 6.86 5.15 8.86
CA LYS A 94 8.09 5.76 9.36
C LYS A 94 9.31 5.39 8.51
N ASN A 95 9.42 4.11 8.12
CA ASN A 95 10.46 3.63 7.23
C ASN A 95 10.40 4.36 5.87
N MET A 96 9.24 4.39 5.24
CA MET A 96 8.99 5.10 3.97
C MET A 96 9.38 6.59 4.05
N LYS A 97 9.01 7.29 5.13
CA LYS A 97 9.36 8.71 5.34
C LYS A 97 10.87 8.94 5.40
N THR A 98 11.66 7.95 5.82
CA THR A 98 13.12 8.06 5.82
C THR A 98 13.63 8.19 4.40
N PHE A 99 13.11 7.41 3.45
CA PHE A 99 13.48 7.51 2.03
C PHE A 99 13.03 8.82 1.39
N ILE A 100 11.89 9.39 1.78
CA ILE A 100 11.49 10.73 1.34
C ILE A 100 12.55 11.76 1.73
N ARG A 101 12.99 11.75 3.00
CA ARG A 101 14.02 12.67 3.49
C ARG A 101 15.32 12.54 2.69
N LEU A 102 15.78 11.31 2.48
CA LEU A 102 17.00 11.04 1.70
C LEU A 102 16.85 11.55 0.25
N SER A 103 15.69 11.30 -0.36
CA SER A 103 15.39 11.76 -1.73
C SER A 103 15.42 13.29 -1.84
N LEU A 104 14.83 14.00 -0.88
CA LEU A 104 14.84 15.47 -0.84
C LEU A 104 16.24 16.05 -0.66
N ASN A 105 17.15 15.30 -0.04
CA ASN A 105 18.54 15.67 0.15
C ASN A 105 19.46 15.25 -1.01
N ASN A 106 18.93 14.60 -2.05
CA ASN A 106 19.68 13.95 -3.13
C ASN A 106 20.73 12.94 -2.62
N GLU A 107 20.42 12.26 -1.52
CA GLU A 107 21.23 11.15 -1.02
C GLU A 107 20.90 9.87 -1.81
N ASP A 108 21.88 9.00 -2.00
CA ASP A 108 21.66 7.69 -2.62
C ASP A 108 20.74 6.84 -1.74
N ILE A 109 19.66 6.33 -2.34
CA ILE A 109 18.62 5.53 -1.68
C ILE A 109 18.60 4.06 -2.15
N LEU A 110 19.57 3.67 -2.98
CA LEU A 110 19.73 2.34 -3.58
C LEU A 110 21.19 1.87 -3.53
#